data_AF-A0AAJ8KPV0-F1
#
_entry.id   AF-A0AAJ8KPV0-F1
#
_cell.length_a   1.000
_cell.length_b   1.000
_cell.length_c   1.000
_cell.angle_alpha   90.00
_cell.angle_beta   90.00
_cell.angle_gamma   90.00
#
_symmetry.space_group_name_H-M   'P 1'
#
loop_
_entity.id
_entity.type
_entity.pdbx_description
1 polymer ?
#
loop_
_entity_poly.entity_id
_entity_poly.type
_entity_poly.pdbx_seq_one_letter_code
_entity_poly.pdbx_strand_id
1 'polypeptide(L)'
;MARTVSDPTSGGGRPSNASTSGAGGGRQSIGEPRRMKNTARKSTGGKAPRRSGPFNPAPGRNAPGGRPSIADSEGGGQQRAKRRYRPGTLALKEIRRYQKSTDLLIAKLPFSRVVREVAMSLSSTEAGDLRWQSSAIMALQEAAEAFLVHLFEDANLCAIHAKRVTIMQKDIQLARRIRGQWHGLG
;
A
#
# COMPACT_ATOMS: atom_id res chain seq x y z
N MET A 1 39.52 -58.36 34.16
CA MET A 1 40.89 -57.90 33.84
C MET A 1 40.83 -56.37 33.81
N ALA A 2 41.05 -55.70 34.94
CA ALA A 2 42.32 -55.11 35.39
C ALA A 2 42.76 -53.94 34.47
N ARG A 3 42.53 -52.67 34.88
CA ARG A 3 43.47 -51.73 35.57
C ARG A 3 44.56 -51.21 34.59
N THR A 4 44.89 -49.92 34.40
CA THR A 4 45.10 -48.77 35.32
C THR A 4 45.23 -47.44 34.52
N VAL A 5 44.66 -46.30 34.95
CA VAL A 5 45.27 -45.12 35.67
C VAL A 5 46.34 -44.37 34.83
N SER A 6 46.25 -43.07 34.52
CA SER A 6 46.50 -41.95 35.44
C SER A 6 46.01 -40.56 34.94
N ASP A 7 45.33 -39.84 35.82
CA ASP A 7 45.15 -38.38 35.96
C ASP A 7 46.32 -37.82 36.85
N PRO A 8 46.34 -36.59 37.43
CA PRO A 8 45.93 -35.23 37.02
C PRO A 8 46.94 -34.11 37.47
N THR A 9 46.75 -32.84 37.11
CA THR A 9 47.01 -31.56 37.88
C THR A 9 46.89 -30.35 36.93
N SER A 10 46.47 -29.13 37.27
CA SER A 10 46.19 -28.44 38.54
C SER A 10 45.47 -27.09 38.27
N GLY A 11 44.60 -26.67 39.21
CA GLY A 11 44.29 -25.26 39.55
C GLY A 11 43.19 -24.57 38.72
N GLY A 12 42.04 -24.11 39.23
CA GLY A 12 41.62 -23.78 40.59
C GLY A 12 41.73 -22.26 40.84
N GLY A 13 40.60 -21.55 40.95
CA GLY A 13 40.57 -20.17 41.46
C GLY A 13 39.34 -19.34 41.07
N ARG A 14 38.33 -19.32 41.94
CA ARG A 14 37.14 -18.46 41.94
C ARG A 14 37.47 -17.05 42.55
N PRO A 15 36.52 -16.08 42.60
CA PRO A 15 36.76 -14.64 42.44
C PRO A 15 36.85 -13.84 43.75
N SER A 16 37.31 -12.58 43.70
CA SER A 16 37.13 -11.59 44.77
C SER A 16 37.24 -10.12 44.32
N ASN A 17 36.33 -9.30 44.87
CA ASN A 17 36.18 -7.85 44.74
C ASN A 17 37.34 -7.01 45.32
N ALA A 18 37.54 -5.80 44.76
CA ALA A 18 37.92 -4.56 45.46
C ALA A 18 37.65 -3.38 44.49
N SER A 19 36.68 -2.48 44.68
CA SER A 19 36.60 -1.34 45.61
C SER A 19 37.69 -0.27 45.43
N THR A 20 37.35 0.80 44.71
CA THR A 20 37.89 2.15 44.96
C THR A 20 36.74 3.15 45.06
N SER A 21 36.68 3.73 46.24
CA SER A 21 35.83 4.82 46.70
C SER A 21 36.28 6.18 46.16
N GLY A 22 35.32 7.04 45.82
CA GLY A 22 35.51 8.48 45.64
C GLY A 22 34.18 9.19 45.79
N ALA A 23 33.91 9.67 47.00
CA ALA A 23 32.67 10.31 47.42
C ALA A 23 32.72 11.85 47.29
N GLY A 24 31.53 12.46 47.12
CA GLY A 24 31.26 13.89 47.25
C GLY A 24 30.44 14.40 46.05
N GLY A 25 29.17 14.79 46.12
CA GLY A 25 28.34 15.27 47.23
C GLY A 25 27.87 16.70 46.90
N GLY A 26 26.68 16.86 46.32
CA GLY A 26 26.06 18.16 46.05
C GLY A 26 24.63 18.04 45.51
N ARG A 27 23.67 18.58 46.27
CA ARG A 27 22.22 18.38 46.22
C ARG A 27 21.48 19.40 45.33
N GLN A 28 20.37 18.92 44.72
CA GLN A 28 19.09 19.63 44.39
C GLN A 28 19.18 20.72 43.27
N SER A 29 18.24 20.93 42.34
CA SER A 29 16.78 20.74 42.31
C SER A 29 16.21 20.84 40.86
N ILE A 30 15.19 20.03 40.56
CA ILE A 30 13.94 20.34 39.81
C ILE A 30 14.03 20.88 38.36
N GLY A 31 13.49 20.11 37.39
CA GLY A 31 13.07 20.67 36.09
C GLY A 31 12.77 19.68 34.93
N GLU A 32 11.73 18.85 35.03
CA GLU A 32 10.94 18.36 33.88
C GLU A 32 9.57 19.08 33.90
N PRO A 33 8.73 19.13 32.82
CA PRO A 33 8.86 18.59 31.47
C PRO A 33 8.46 19.59 30.35
N ARG A 34 8.58 19.23 29.07
CA ARG A 34 7.82 19.91 27.98
C ARG A 34 6.96 18.95 27.17
N ARG A 35 5.73 18.80 27.67
CA ARG A 35 4.54 18.25 27.01
C ARG A 35 4.06 19.23 25.92
N MET A 36 4.10 18.81 24.66
CA MET A 36 3.53 19.58 23.55
C MET A 36 1.99 19.44 23.59
N LYS A 37 1.30 20.54 23.88
CA LYS A 37 -0.16 20.62 23.90
C LYS A 37 -0.64 21.35 22.65
N ASN A 38 -1.46 20.68 21.85
CA ASN A 38 -2.34 21.32 20.87
C ASN A 38 -3.23 22.34 21.60
N THR A 39 -3.21 23.60 21.16
CA THR A 39 -4.17 24.62 21.60
C THR A 39 -4.99 25.08 20.42
N ALA A 40 -6.22 24.56 20.32
CA ALA A 40 -7.30 25.27 19.66
C ALA A 40 -7.57 26.56 20.46
N ARG A 41 -7.58 27.71 19.79
CA ARG A 41 -8.16 28.94 20.36
C ARG A 41 -9.09 29.57 19.34
N LYS A 42 -10.40 29.37 19.57
CA LYS A 42 -11.47 30.20 19.02
C LYS A 42 -11.30 31.60 19.61
N SER A 43 -11.15 32.60 18.75
CA SER A 43 -11.23 34.01 19.10
C SER A 43 -12.45 34.60 18.41
N THR A 44 -13.30 35.20 19.22
CA THR A 44 -14.55 35.90 18.94
C THR A 44 -14.36 37.06 17.96
N GLY A 45 -15.30 37.22 17.02
CA GLY A 45 -15.37 38.43 16.18
C GLY A 45 -16.17 38.22 14.90
N GLY A 46 -17.48 37.99 15.02
CA GLY A 46 -18.38 37.93 13.87
C GLY A 46 -18.46 39.28 13.16
N LYS A 47 -18.29 39.28 11.83
CA LYS A 47 -18.79 40.35 10.96
C LYS A 47 -20.06 39.84 10.29
N ALA A 48 -21.20 40.35 10.74
CA ALA A 48 -22.51 40.14 10.14
C ALA A 48 -22.55 40.73 8.71
N PRO A 49 -23.39 40.19 7.82
CA PRO A 49 -23.42 40.53 6.41
C PRO A 49 -24.05 41.92 6.21
N ARG A 50 -23.43 42.75 5.36
CA ARG A 50 -24.05 44.02 4.92
C ARG A 50 -25.15 43.73 3.92
N ARG A 51 -26.40 43.80 4.39
CA ARG A 51 -27.63 43.81 3.62
C ARG A 51 -27.99 45.29 3.39
N SER A 52 -27.86 45.78 2.15
CA SER A 52 -28.52 47.01 1.70
C SER A 52 -29.63 46.62 0.72
N GLY A 53 -30.80 47.25 0.91
CA GLY A 53 -32.11 46.86 0.39
C GLY A 53 -32.34 47.01 -1.13
N PRO A 54 -33.62 46.94 -1.55
CA PRO A 54 -34.05 46.28 -2.78
C PRO A 54 -34.06 47.21 -3.99
N PHE A 55 -33.55 46.73 -5.12
CA PHE A 55 -33.85 47.31 -6.43
C PHE A 55 -34.05 46.18 -7.43
N ASN A 56 -35.32 45.86 -7.70
CA ASN A 56 -35.71 45.21 -8.94
C ASN A 56 -35.96 46.29 -9.98
N PRO A 57 -35.46 46.10 -11.20
CA PRO A 57 -36.37 46.02 -12.33
C PRO A 57 -36.05 44.80 -13.20
N ALA A 58 -37.12 44.16 -13.65
CA ALA A 58 -37.11 42.97 -14.49
C ALA A 58 -36.84 43.31 -15.98
N PRO A 59 -36.96 42.34 -16.90
CA PRO A 59 -35.94 41.94 -17.87
C PRO A 59 -35.99 42.76 -19.17
N GLY A 60 -34.84 42.98 -19.82
CA GLY A 60 -34.82 43.71 -21.08
C GLY A 60 -33.53 43.59 -21.89
N ARG A 61 -33.69 42.92 -23.04
CA ARG A 61 -33.03 43.17 -24.34
C ARG A 61 -31.69 42.47 -24.65
N ASN A 62 -31.81 41.47 -25.51
CA ASN A 62 -30.79 41.00 -26.46
C ASN A 62 -30.28 42.15 -27.34
N ALA A 63 -28.97 42.25 -27.56
CA ALA A 63 -28.38 42.45 -28.88
C ALA A 63 -26.87 42.09 -28.89
N PRO A 64 -26.36 41.52 -30.00
CA PRO A 64 -25.06 40.86 -30.09
C PRO A 64 -23.98 41.81 -30.62
N GLY A 65 -22.76 41.77 -30.08
CA GLY A 65 -21.69 42.63 -30.60
C GLY A 65 -20.34 42.39 -29.96
N GLY A 66 -19.47 41.68 -30.67
CA GLY A 66 -18.08 41.51 -30.29
C GLY A 66 -17.43 40.34 -31.00
N ARG A 67 -17.21 40.47 -32.32
CA ARG A 67 -16.22 39.65 -33.02
C ARG A 67 -14.91 39.73 -32.23
N PRO A 68 -14.28 38.62 -31.80
CA PRO A 68 -12.86 38.71 -31.48
C PRO A 68 -12.15 38.98 -32.81
N SER A 69 -11.50 40.14 -32.87
CA SER A 69 -10.53 40.49 -33.89
C SER A 69 -9.58 39.31 -34.10
N ILE A 70 -9.37 38.97 -35.36
CA ILE A 70 -8.23 38.19 -35.84
C ILE A 70 -7.01 39.02 -35.41
N ALA A 71 -6.52 38.72 -34.22
CA ALA A 71 -5.22 39.17 -33.75
C ALA A 71 -4.33 37.95 -33.88
N ASP A 72 -3.47 38.02 -34.89
CA ASP A 72 -2.33 37.13 -35.07
C ASP A 72 -1.58 37.03 -33.75
N SER A 73 -1.76 35.90 -33.07
CA SER A 73 -0.92 35.47 -31.96
C SER A 73 -0.16 34.23 -32.41
N GLU A 74 0.75 34.45 -33.36
CA GLU A 74 2.00 33.68 -33.40
C GLU A 74 2.73 33.93 -32.08
N GLY A 75 2.56 33.03 -31.12
CA GLY A 75 3.04 33.32 -29.77
C GLY A 75 2.88 32.17 -28.81
N GLY A 76 3.65 31.10 -29.03
CA GLY A 76 4.00 30.13 -28.01
C GLY A 76 2.86 29.19 -27.62
N GLY A 77 2.98 27.92 -28.01
CA GLY A 77 2.17 26.85 -27.47
C GLY A 77 2.36 26.76 -25.95
N GLN A 78 1.54 27.50 -25.20
CA GLN A 78 1.44 27.38 -23.76
C GLN A 78 1.03 25.94 -23.50
N GLN A 79 1.98 25.11 -23.05
CA GLN A 79 1.70 23.75 -22.62
C GLN A 79 0.68 23.84 -21.49
N ARG A 80 -0.61 23.67 -21.83
CA ARG A 80 -1.70 23.64 -20.87
C ARG A 80 -1.29 22.65 -19.78
N ALA A 81 -1.15 23.15 -18.56
CA ALA A 81 -0.77 22.34 -17.43
C ALA A 81 -1.67 21.10 -17.38
N LYS A 82 -1.06 19.91 -17.49
CA LYS A 82 -1.80 18.65 -17.48
C LYS A 82 -2.55 18.56 -16.15
N ARG A 83 -3.88 18.64 -16.20
CA ARG A 83 -4.71 18.66 -14.99
C ARG A 83 -4.52 17.35 -14.23
N ARG A 84 -4.01 17.44 -12.99
CA ARG A 84 -3.85 16.27 -12.12
C ARG A 84 -5.22 15.82 -11.58
N TYR A 85 -5.46 14.51 -11.60
CA TYR A 85 -6.63 13.93 -10.97
C TYR A 85 -6.50 13.95 -9.45
N ARG A 86 -7.63 14.09 -8.74
CA ARG A 86 -7.65 13.90 -7.29
C ARG A 86 -7.29 12.45 -6.93
N PRO A 87 -6.60 12.21 -5.80
CA PRO A 87 -6.35 10.85 -5.32
C PRO A 87 -7.63 10.01 -5.31
N GLY A 88 -7.53 8.75 -5.73
CA GLY A 88 -8.67 7.83 -5.87
C GLY A 88 -9.51 8.01 -7.14
N THR A 89 -9.47 9.15 -7.84
CA THR A 89 -10.30 9.35 -9.04
C THR A 89 -9.91 8.41 -10.19
N LEU A 90 -8.60 8.21 -10.40
CA LEU A 90 -8.12 7.27 -11.41
C LEU A 90 -8.38 5.82 -11.00
N ALA A 91 -8.14 5.47 -9.73
CA ALA A 91 -8.42 4.14 -9.20
C ALA A 91 -9.90 3.75 -9.40
N LEU A 92 -10.85 4.66 -9.12
CA LEU A 92 -12.29 4.39 -9.35
C LEU A 92 -12.63 4.22 -10.83
N LYS A 93 -11.94 4.91 -11.74
CA LYS A 93 -12.10 4.72 -13.19
C LYS A 93 -11.54 3.37 -13.64
N GLU A 94 -10.38 2.98 -13.13
CA GLU A 94 -9.73 1.70 -13.42
C GLU A 94 -10.56 0.53 -12.91
N ILE A 95 -11.07 0.59 -11.67
CA ILE A 95 -11.97 -0.43 -11.11
C ILE A 95 -13.17 -0.66 -12.02
N ARG A 96 -13.87 0.42 -12.42
CA ARG A 96 -15.03 0.32 -13.32
C ARG A 96 -14.67 -0.22 -14.70
N ARG A 97 -13.49 0.15 -15.22
CA ARG A 97 -13.01 -0.36 -16.51
C ARG A 97 -12.76 -1.86 -16.42
N TYR A 98 -11.99 -2.31 -15.44
CA TYR A 98 -11.59 -3.71 -15.29
C TYR A 98 -12.74 -4.63 -14.89
N GLN A 99 -13.74 -4.12 -14.15
CA GLN A 99 -14.96 -4.88 -13.86
C GLN A 99 -15.89 -5.03 -15.08
N LYS A 100 -15.73 -4.20 -16.11
CA LYS A 100 -16.54 -4.26 -17.34
C LYS A 100 -15.87 -5.12 -18.43
N SER A 101 -14.54 -5.14 -18.48
CA SER A 101 -13.77 -5.94 -19.42
C SER A 101 -13.50 -7.34 -18.87
N THR A 102 -13.17 -8.28 -19.76
CA THR A 102 -12.73 -9.65 -19.41
C THR A 102 -11.34 -9.94 -19.98
N ASP A 103 -10.55 -8.90 -20.22
CA ASP A 103 -9.19 -9.04 -20.76
C ASP A 103 -8.24 -9.58 -19.68
N LEU A 104 -7.31 -10.44 -20.07
CA LEU A 104 -6.22 -10.87 -19.19
C LEU A 104 -5.29 -9.72 -18.87
N LEU A 105 -4.96 -9.55 -17.59
CA LEU A 105 -4.18 -8.44 -17.06
C LEU A 105 -2.70 -8.78 -16.91
N ILE A 106 -2.35 -10.07 -16.77
CA ILE A 106 -0.95 -10.50 -16.67
C ILE A 106 -0.36 -10.66 -18.07
N ALA A 107 0.86 -10.19 -18.26
CA ALA A 107 1.56 -10.35 -19.52
C ALA A 107 1.85 -11.85 -19.81
N LYS A 108 1.46 -12.31 -21.01
CA LYS A 108 1.51 -13.72 -21.41
C LYS A 108 2.90 -14.35 -21.35
N LEU A 109 3.94 -13.64 -21.83
CA LEU A 109 5.30 -14.20 -21.92
C LEU A 109 5.93 -14.40 -20.53
N PRO A 110 5.91 -13.41 -19.61
CA PRO A 110 6.34 -13.63 -18.23
C PRO A 110 5.59 -14.76 -17.52
N PHE A 111 4.26 -14.81 -17.67
CA PHE A 111 3.45 -15.89 -17.07
C PHE A 111 3.86 -17.28 -17.59
N SER A 112 4.03 -17.41 -18.91
CA SER A 112 4.48 -18.66 -19.55
C SER A 112 5.85 -19.12 -19.04
N ARG A 113 6.79 -18.18 -18.81
CA ARG A 113 8.10 -18.51 -18.23
C ARG A 113 7.98 -19.07 -16.82
N VAL A 114 7.17 -18.45 -15.97
CA VAL A 114 6.93 -18.90 -14.59
C VAL A 114 6.27 -20.28 -14.57
N VAL A 115 5.27 -20.53 -15.43
CA VAL A 115 4.62 -21.85 -15.52
C VAL A 115 5.64 -22.94 -15.88
N ARG A 116 6.52 -22.68 -16.84
CA ARG A 116 7.55 -23.64 -17.25
C ARG A 116 8.59 -23.85 -16.15
N GLU A 117 9.02 -22.80 -15.47
CA GLU A 117 9.96 -22.87 -14.34
C GLU A 117 9.39 -23.74 -13.20
N VAL A 118 8.13 -23.52 -12.83
CA VAL A 118 7.45 -24.33 -11.80
C VAL A 118 7.25 -25.77 -12.27
N ALA A 119 6.90 -25.98 -13.53
CA ALA A 119 6.75 -27.34 -14.06
C ALA A 119 8.06 -28.13 -14.02
N MET A 120 9.18 -27.47 -14.32
CA MET A 120 10.52 -28.07 -14.26
C MET A 120 10.93 -28.44 -12.83
N SER A 121 10.51 -27.67 -11.82
CA SER A 121 10.82 -27.99 -10.42
C SER A 121 9.98 -29.14 -9.87
N LEU A 122 8.79 -29.36 -10.44
CA LEU A 122 7.88 -30.46 -10.07
C LEU A 122 8.15 -31.76 -10.82
N SER A 123 8.69 -31.69 -12.03
CA SER A 123 9.10 -32.88 -12.78
C SER A 123 10.36 -33.51 -12.17
N SER A 124 10.19 -34.57 -11.38
CA SER A 124 11.29 -35.47 -11.03
C SER A 124 11.93 -36.04 -12.30
N THR A 125 13.25 -36.24 -12.27
CA THR A 125 14.24 -36.60 -13.32
C THR A 125 13.82 -37.53 -14.48
N GLU A 126 12.67 -38.20 -14.42
CA GLU A 126 12.18 -39.17 -15.41
C GLU A 126 11.21 -38.57 -16.45
N ALA A 127 10.68 -37.35 -16.22
CA ALA A 127 9.85 -36.67 -17.20
C ALA A 127 10.74 -35.78 -18.10
N GLY A 128 11.01 -36.24 -19.32
CA GLY A 128 11.72 -35.46 -20.34
C GLY A 128 11.05 -34.11 -20.67
N ASP A 129 11.64 -33.34 -21.58
CA ASP A 129 11.27 -31.96 -21.91
C ASP A 129 9.74 -31.77 -22.08
N LEU A 130 9.09 -31.15 -21.08
CA LEU A 130 7.64 -30.94 -21.03
C LEU A 130 7.22 -29.95 -22.12
N ARG A 131 6.50 -30.46 -23.13
CA ARG A 131 5.96 -29.63 -24.21
C ARG A 131 4.60 -29.07 -23.81
N TRP A 132 4.42 -27.77 -23.99
CA TRP A 132 3.21 -27.05 -23.62
C TRP A 132 2.41 -26.63 -24.84
N GLN A 133 1.11 -26.93 -24.83
CA GLN A 133 0.16 -26.35 -25.77
C GLN A 133 -0.10 -24.88 -25.42
N SER A 134 -0.29 -24.03 -26.43
CA SER A 134 -0.60 -22.61 -26.23
C SER A 134 -1.92 -22.40 -25.47
N SER A 135 -2.95 -23.20 -25.75
CA SER A 135 -4.24 -23.17 -25.05
C SER A 135 -4.13 -23.59 -23.58
N ALA A 136 -3.23 -24.54 -23.25
CA ALA A 136 -3.01 -24.96 -21.86
C ALA A 136 -2.43 -23.82 -21.01
N ILE A 137 -1.46 -23.09 -21.55
CA ILE A 137 -0.90 -21.91 -20.86
C ILE A 137 -1.97 -20.82 -20.66
N MET A 138 -2.82 -20.61 -21.67
CA MET A 138 -3.94 -19.65 -21.57
C MET A 138 -4.96 -20.08 -20.51
N ALA A 139 -5.35 -21.35 -20.46
CA ALA A 139 -6.26 -21.88 -19.45
C ALA A 139 -5.71 -21.75 -18.02
N LEU A 140 -4.41 -22.02 -17.83
CA LEU A 140 -3.74 -21.79 -16.56
C LEU A 140 -3.74 -20.31 -16.16
N GLN A 141 -3.54 -19.42 -17.14
CA GLN A 141 -3.57 -17.98 -16.89
C GLN A 141 -4.96 -17.50 -16.49
N GLU A 142 -6.00 -17.92 -17.22
CA GLU A 142 -7.39 -17.60 -16.90
C GLU A 142 -7.76 -18.06 -15.48
N ALA A 143 -7.42 -19.29 -15.12
CA ALA A 143 -7.67 -19.83 -13.79
C ALA A 143 -6.91 -19.06 -12.69
N ALA A 144 -5.62 -18.74 -12.91
CA ALA A 144 -4.79 -18.02 -11.95
C ALA A 144 -5.29 -16.58 -11.74
N GLU A 145 -5.62 -15.86 -12.80
CA GLU A 145 -6.15 -14.49 -12.69
C GLU A 145 -7.52 -14.49 -12.02
N ALA A 146 -8.42 -15.41 -12.39
CA ALA A 146 -9.70 -15.56 -11.72
C ALA A 146 -9.53 -15.81 -10.22
N PHE A 147 -8.63 -16.72 -9.83
CA PHE A 147 -8.35 -16.99 -8.42
C PHE A 147 -7.87 -15.75 -7.67
N LEU A 148 -6.93 -14.99 -8.25
CA LEU A 148 -6.37 -13.78 -7.64
C LEU A 148 -7.43 -12.68 -7.49
N VAL A 149 -8.30 -12.48 -8.49
CA VAL A 149 -9.41 -11.51 -8.41
C VAL A 149 -10.32 -11.84 -7.23
N HIS A 150 -10.80 -13.08 -7.14
CA HIS A 150 -11.66 -13.50 -6.02
C HIS A 150 -10.94 -13.39 -4.68
N LEU A 151 -9.64 -13.70 -4.60
CA LEU A 151 -8.88 -13.55 -3.36
C LEU A 151 -8.75 -12.08 -2.93
N PHE A 152 -8.58 -11.15 -3.89
CA PHE A 152 -8.53 -9.73 -3.60
C PHE A 152 -9.88 -9.16 -3.19
N GLU A 153 -10.99 -9.69 -3.68
CA GLU A 153 -12.34 -9.33 -3.22
C GLU A 153 -12.51 -9.65 -1.72
N ASP A 154 -12.14 -10.85 -1.29
CA ASP A 154 -12.19 -11.24 0.12
C ASP A 154 -11.22 -10.44 0.99
N ALA A 155 -10.00 -10.20 0.50
CA ALA A 155 -9.03 -9.37 1.21
C ALA A 155 -9.53 -7.92 1.34
N ASN A 156 -10.25 -7.40 0.35
CA ASN A 156 -10.87 -6.09 0.42
C ASN A 156 -11.98 -6.04 1.48
N LEU A 157 -12.81 -7.08 1.61
CA LEU A 157 -13.79 -7.19 2.70
C LEU A 157 -13.11 -7.19 4.07
N CYS A 158 -11.97 -7.89 4.22
CA CYS A 158 -11.16 -7.87 5.45
C CYS A 158 -10.61 -6.47 5.77
N ALA A 159 -10.15 -5.73 4.76
CA ALA A 159 -9.66 -4.37 4.93
C ALA A 159 -10.80 -3.42 5.38
N ILE A 160 -11.98 -3.52 4.77
CA ILE A 160 -13.17 -2.73 5.12
C ILE A 160 -13.64 -3.07 6.54
N HIS A 161 -13.65 -4.35 6.92
CA HIS A 161 -13.96 -4.79 8.27
C HIS A 161 -13.04 -4.15 9.32
N ALA A 162 -11.77 -3.96 8.97
CA ALA A 162 -10.78 -3.26 9.80
C ALA A 162 -10.77 -1.72 9.63
N LYS A 163 -11.82 -1.12 9.02
CA LYS A 163 -11.98 0.32 8.79
C LYS A 163 -10.86 0.96 7.94
N ARG A 164 -10.28 0.21 7.01
CA ARG A 164 -9.25 0.68 6.07
C ARG A 164 -9.75 0.61 4.63
N VAL A 165 -9.12 1.40 3.76
CA VAL A 165 -9.35 1.39 2.29
C VAL A 165 -8.17 0.77 1.53
N THR A 166 -7.02 0.62 2.20
CA THR A 166 -5.81 0.02 1.63
C THR A 166 -5.69 -1.42 2.12
N ILE A 167 -5.64 -2.36 1.17
CA ILE A 167 -5.36 -3.77 1.44
C ILE A 167 -3.92 -3.96 1.93
N MET A 168 -3.73 -4.91 2.83
CA MET A 168 -2.45 -5.25 3.44
C MET A 168 -2.23 -6.77 3.40
N GLN A 169 -0.98 -7.20 3.62
CA GLN A 169 -0.63 -8.64 3.63
C GLN A 169 -1.46 -9.44 4.64
N LYS A 170 -1.75 -8.87 5.81
CA LYS A 170 -2.60 -9.49 6.83
C LYS A 170 -4.04 -9.75 6.37
N ASP A 171 -4.56 -8.95 5.45
CA ASP A 171 -5.92 -9.11 4.90
C ASP A 171 -5.97 -10.35 3.99
N ILE A 172 -4.93 -10.53 3.17
CA ILE A 172 -4.78 -11.70 2.30
C ILE A 172 -4.56 -12.97 3.13
N GLN A 173 -3.68 -12.90 4.14
CA GLN A 173 -3.43 -14.04 5.04
C GLN A 173 -4.69 -14.45 5.78
N LEU A 174 -5.48 -13.49 6.27
CA LEU A 174 -6.76 -13.75 6.92
C LEU A 174 -7.77 -14.39 5.95
N ALA A 175 -7.92 -13.84 4.75
CA ALA A 175 -8.80 -14.39 3.71
C ALA A 175 -8.44 -15.83 3.36
N ARG A 176 -7.14 -16.12 3.14
CA ARG A 176 -6.64 -17.48 2.87
C ARG A 176 -6.92 -18.42 4.03
N ARG A 177 -6.77 -17.95 5.28
CA ARG A 177 -7.01 -18.77 6.46
C ARG A 177 -8.50 -19.12 6.63
N ILE A 178 -9.40 -18.19 6.36
CA ILE A 178 -10.85 -18.41 6.46
C ILE A 178 -11.34 -19.33 5.32
N ARG A 179 -10.82 -19.17 4.10
CA ARG A 179 -11.11 -20.04 2.96
C ARG A 179 -10.71 -21.51 3.17
N GLY A 180 -9.85 -21.79 4.15
CA GLY A 180 -9.39 -23.14 4.46
C GLY A 180 -8.39 -23.68 3.44
N GLN A 181 -8.03 -24.96 3.60
CA GLN A 181 -7.00 -25.59 2.77
C GLN A 181 -7.41 -25.68 1.30
N TRP A 182 -8.69 -25.96 1.02
CA TRP A 182 -9.21 -26.19 -0.34
C TRP A 182 -9.28 -24.96 -1.23
N HIS A 183 -9.45 -23.76 -0.66
CA HIS A 183 -9.62 -22.51 -1.42
C HIS A 183 -8.61 -21.41 -1.06
N GLY A 184 -7.83 -21.59 0.00
CA GLY A 184 -6.88 -20.60 0.50
C GLY A 184 -5.42 -21.02 0.40
N LEU A 185 -5.13 -22.32 0.41
CA LEU A 185 -3.78 -22.88 0.33
C LEU A 185 -3.73 -23.73 -0.94
N GLY A 186 -3.51 -23.07 -2.09
CA GLY A 186 -3.25 -23.78 -3.34
C GLY A 186 -2.09 -24.76 -3.22
#